data_AF-A0A535P599-F1
#
_entry.id   AF-A0A535P599-F1
#
_cell.length_a   1.000
_cell.length_b   1.000
_cell.length_c   1.000
_cell.angle_alpha   90.00
_cell.angle_beta   90.00
_cell.angle_gamma   90.00
#
_symmetry.space_group_name_H-M   'P 1'
#
loop_
_entity.id
_entity.type
_entity.pdbx_description
1 polymer ?
#
loop_
_entity_poly.entity_id
_entity_poly.type
_entity_poly.pdbx_seq_one_letter_code
_entity_poly.pdbx_strand_id
1 'polypeptide(L)'
;ELGGMYKLDGVLDREGGMALKTALESLSRRLGELDHRTPKQRRADALKEIIHHALDGGTLPRRNGARPHIAVHTTPEGLRGELGAAPGELANGTPISNKTVQRLACDSLMHRVLKADSLVVDVGRAHR
;
A
#
# COMPACT_ATOMS: atom_id res chain seq x y z
N GLU A 1 -17.70 4.75 -6.55
CA GLU A 1 -16.52 3.91 -6.25
C GLU A 1 -15.86 3.47 -7.54
N LEU A 2 -14.53 3.51 -7.63
CA LEU A 2 -13.74 3.02 -8.78
C LEU A 2 -13.19 1.61 -8.51
N GLY A 3 -14.01 0.67 -8.03
CA GLY A 3 -13.62 -0.74 -7.86
C GLY A 3 -12.32 -0.95 -7.06
N GLY A 4 -12.19 -0.32 -5.89
CA GLY A 4 -10.99 -0.43 -5.03
C GLY A 4 -9.80 0.45 -5.47
N MET A 5 -9.96 1.28 -6.49
CA MET A 5 -8.94 2.26 -6.90
C MET A 5 -9.09 3.60 -6.16
N TYR A 6 -7.96 4.19 -5.78
CA TYR A 6 -7.90 5.53 -5.19
C TYR A 6 -7.68 6.59 -6.28
N LYS A 7 -8.58 7.58 -6.35
CA LYS A 7 -8.43 8.74 -7.26
C LYS A 7 -7.80 9.90 -6.49
N LEU A 8 -6.75 10.47 -7.07
CA LEU A 8 -6.11 11.69 -6.58
C LEU A 8 -6.41 12.84 -7.56
N ASP A 9 -6.94 13.94 -7.04
CA ASP A 9 -7.07 15.22 -7.75
C ASP A 9 -6.33 16.29 -6.93
N GLY A 10 -5.58 17.17 -7.60
CA GLY A 10 -4.80 18.21 -6.93
C GLY A 10 -4.29 19.26 -7.91
N VAL A 11 -4.04 20.47 -7.39
CA VAL A 11 -3.44 21.59 -8.12
C VAL A 11 -2.11 21.90 -7.46
N LEU A 12 -1.06 21.93 -8.26
CA LEU A 12 0.30 22.27 -7.83
C LEU A 12 0.67 23.64 -8.38
N ASP A 13 1.57 24.33 -7.68
CA ASP A 13 2.26 25.48 -8.23
C ASP A 13 3.17 25.08 -9.40
N ARG A 14 3.75 26.06 -10.10
CA ARG A 14 4.53 25.79 -11.32
C ARG A 14 5.77 24.95 -11.02
N GLU A 15 6.47 25.23 -9.92
CA GLU A 15 7.69 24.51 -9.54
C GLU A 15 7.34 23.07 -9.15
N GLY A 16 6.37 22.88 -8.24
CA GLY A 16 5.93 21.56 -7.79
C GLY A 16 5.36 20.71 -8.94
N GLY A 17 4.61 21.32 -9.85
CA GLY A 17 4.08 20.64 -11.04
C GLY A 17 5.18 20.15 -11.98
N MET A 18 6.22 20.95 -12.21
CA MET A 18 7.36 20.54 -13.03
C MET A 18 8.19 19.44 -12.36
N ALA A 19 8.44 19.55 -11.05
CA ALA A 19 9.14 18.52 -10.29
C ALA A 19 8.41 17.17 -10.35
N LEU A 20 7.09 17.16 -10.11
CA LEU A 20 6.27 15.96 -10.21
C LEU A 20 6.32 15.37 -11.62
N LYS A 21 6.16 16.20 -12.66
CA LYS A 21 6.21 15.76 -14.06
C LYS A 21 7.53 15.09 -14.38
N THR A 22 8.65 15.71 -14.03
CA THR A 22 10.00 15.17 -14.28
C THR A 22 10.21 13.83 -13.58
N ALA A 23 9.78 13.71 -12.31
CA ALA A 23 9.88 12.45 -11.58
C ALA A 23 9.05 11.33 -12.25
N LEU A 24 7.80 11.62 -12.63
CA LEU A 24 6.95 10.66 -13.33
C LEU A 24 7.52 10.24 -14.68
N GLU A 25 8.06 11.16 -15.47
CA GLU A 25 8.67 10.87 -16.78
C GLU A 25 9.90 9.96 -16.66
N SER A 26 10.69 10.11 -15.59
CA SER A 26 11.87 9.28 -15.35
C SER A 26 11.51 7.80 -15.12
N LEU A 27 10.40 7.53 -14.45
CA LEU A 27 9.96 6.19 -14.04
C LEU A 27 8.88 5.58 -14.95
N SER A 28 8.24 6.37 -15.80
CA SER A 28 7.15 5.91 -16.68
C SER A 28 7.62 5.40 -18.04
N ARG A 29 8.93 5.13 -18.23
CA ARG A 29 9.46 4.58 -19.49
C ARG A 29 8.89 3.19 -19.79
N ARG A 30 8.76 2.88 -21.07
CA ARG A 30 8.30 1.56 -21.53
C ARG A 30 9.39 0.52 -21.23
N LEU A 31 9.03 -0.58 -20.59
CA LEU A 31 9.97 -1.66 -20.24
C LEU A 31 10.03 -2.71 -21.36
N GLY A 32 10.67 -2.33 -22.48
CA GLY A 32 10.83 -3.20 -23.65
C GLY A 32 9.53 -3.41 -24.46
N GLU A 33 9.60 -4.26 -25.48
CA GLU A 33 8.52 -4.42 -26.45
C GLU A 33 7.28 -5.14 -25.90
N LEU A 34 7.42 -5.93 -24.84
CA LEU A 34 6.32 -6.65 -24.20
C LEU A 34 5.58 -5.83 -23.13
N ASP A 35 5.98 -4.58 -22.89
CA ASP A 35 5.25 -3.70 -21.99
C ASP A 35 3.99 -3.15 -22.68
N HIS A 36 2.87 -3.81 -22.39
CA HIS A 36 1.54 -3.48 -22.90
C HIS A 36 0.82 -2.40 -22.08
N ARG A 37 1.44 -1.85 -21.02
CA ARG A 37 0.81 -0.81 -20.20
C ARG A 37 0.67 0.48 -20.99
N THR A 38 -0.52 1.05 -20.92
CA THR A 38 -0.80 2.38 -21.50
C THR A 38 0.07 3.45 -20.86
N PRO A 39 0.31 4.59 -21.52
CA PRO A 39 1.02 5.72 -20.91
C PRO A 39 0.41 6.20 -19.59
N LYS A 40 -0.92 6.10 -19.44
CA LYS A 40 -1.61 6.46 -18.19
C LYS A 40 -1.29 5.46 -17.06
N GLN A 41 -1.30 4.17 -17.34
CA GLN A 41 -0.94 3.12 -16.38
C GLN A 41 0.52 3.26 -15.94
N ARG A 42 1.46 3.46 -16.87
CA ARG A 42 2.87 3.67 -16.54
C ARG A 42 3.10 4.90 -15.65
N ARG A 43 2.36 5.99 -15.86
CA ARG A 43 2.40 7.16 -14.97
C ARG A 43 1.82 6.87 -13.58
N ALA A 44 0.75 6.09 -13.49
CA ALA A 44 0.20 5.67 -12.20
C ALA A 44 1.19 4.77 -11.44
N ASP A 45 1.84 3.83 -12.13
CA ASP A 45 2.89 2.98 -11.56
C ASP A 45 4.10 3.80 -11.11
N ALA A 46 4.53 4.78 -11.92
CA ALA A 46 5.60 5.71 -11.56
C ALA A 46 5.28 6.52 -10.30
N LEU A 47 4.05 7.03 -10.17
CA LEU A 47 3.62 7.74 -8.97
C LEU A 47 3.68 6.84 -7.74
N LYS A 48 3.19 5.61 -7.87
CA LYS A 48 3.23 4.59 -6.82
C LYS A 48 4.68 4.30 -6.38
N GLU A 49 5.60 4.18 -7.33
CA GLU A 49 7.01 3.95 -7.06
C GLU A 49 7.65 5.11 -6.29
N ILE A 50 7.39 6.36 -6.69
CA ILE A 50 7.88 7.56 -5.98
C ILE A 50 7.40 7.55 -4.52
N ILE A 51 6.13 7.20 -4.29
CA ILE A 51 5.55 7.13 -2.95
C ILE A 51 6.24 6.03 -2.13
N HIS A 52 6.44 4.84 -2.69
CA HIS A 52 7.13 3.76 -1.99
C HIS A 52 8.58 4.11 -1.67
N HIS A 53 9.33 4.70 -2.60
CA HIS A 53 10.68 5.19 -2.31
C HIS A 53 10.73 6.20 -1.16
N ALA A 54 9.75 7.11 -1.08
CA ALA A 54 9.68 8.07 0.02
C ALA A 54 9.35 7.39 1.37
N LEU A 55 8.43 6.42 1.37
CA LEU A 55 8.08 5.64 2.56
C LEU A 55 9.26 4.79 3.05
N ASP A 56 9.93 4.09 2.13
CA ASP A 56 11.02 3.16 2.42
C ASP A 56 12.32 3.89 2.80
N GLY A 57 12.53 5.08 2.23
CA GLY A 57 13.68 5.93 2.55
C GLY A 57 13.75 6.37 4.01
N GLY A 58 12.64 6.30 4.76
CA GLY A 58 12.60 6.58 6.20
C GLY A 58 12.93 8.02 6.57
N THR A 59 12.95 8.92 5.59
CA THR A 59 13.22 10.37 5.73
C THR A 59 11.94 11.16 5.99
N LEU A 60 10.76 10.57 5.75
CA LEU A 60 9.50 11.20 6.05
C LEU A 60 9.31 11.40 7.56
N PRO A 61 8.66 12.50 7.98
CA PRO A 61 8.38 12.75 9.38
C PRO A 61 7.68 11.57 10.04
N ARG A 62 8.17 11.18 11.22
CA ARG A 62 7.51 10.15 12.03
C ARG A 62 6.18 10.68 12.52
N ARG A 63 5.17 9.81 12.52
CA ARG A 63 3.89 10.06 13.16
C ARG A 63 3.74 9.07 14.31
N ASN A 64 3.55 9.57 15.54
CA ASN A 64 3.48 8.75 16.76
C ASN A 64 4.69 7.82 16.96
N GLY A 65 5.91 8.30 16.67
CA GLY A 65 7.14 7.53 16.83
C GLY A 65 7.42 6.47 15.75
N ALA A 66 6.45 6.16 14.89
CA ALA A 66 6.58 5.21 13.79
C ALA A 66 6.84 5.89 12.44
N ARG A 67 7.49 5.18 11.52
CA ARG A 67 7.55 5.58 10.10
C ARG A 67 6.13 5.53 9.52
N PRO A 68 5.77 6.42 8.58
CA PRO A 68 4.51 6.30 7.86
C PRO A 68 4.38 4.90 7.24
N HIS A 69 3.27 4.22 7.53
CA HIS A 69 3.01 2.86 7.05
C HIS A 69 1.52 2.69 6.77
N ILE A 70 1.19 1.71 5.94
CA ILE A 70 -0.18 1.22 5.78
C ILE A 70 -0.43 0.11 6.81
N ALA A 71 -1.60 0.11 7.43
CA ALA A 71 -2.03 -0.99 8.30
C ALA A 71 -3.03 -1.87 7.54
N VAL A 72 -2.84 -3.17 7.66
CA VAL A 72 -3.69 -4.22 7.09
C VAL A 72 -4.18 -5.11 8.22
N HIS A 73 -5.49 -5.35 8.28
CA HIS A 73 -6.10 -6.29 9.18
C HIS A 73 -6.57 -7.52 8.39
N THR A 74 -6.34 -8.72 8.91
CA THR A 74 -6.77 -9.97 8.29
C THR A 74 -6.93 -11.04 9.37
N THR A 75 -7.64 -12.12 9.05
CA THR A 75 -7.67 -13.31 9.91
C THR A 75 -6.47 -14.22 9.60
N PRO A 76 -6.11 -15.15 10.50
CA PRO A 76 -5.06 -16.14 10.22
C PRO A 76 -5.34 -16.97 8.95
N GLU A 77 -6.60 -17.30 8.70
CA GLU A 77 -7.06 -18.05 7.51
C GLU A 77 -6.88 -17.22 6.24
N GLY A 78 -7.21 -15.92 6.32
CA GLY A 78 -7.00 -14.95 5.23
C GLY A 78 -5.53 -14.76 4.90
N LEU A 79 -4.66 -14.69 5.92
CA LEU A 79 -3.21 -14.65 5.75
C LEU A 79 -2.66 -15.92 5.09
N ARG A 80 -3.18 -17.10 5.47
CA ARG A 80 -2.82 -18.39 4.84
C ARG A 80 -3.41 -18.57 3.44
N GLY A 81 -4.34 -17.71 3.02
CA GLY A 81 -4.97 -17.78 1.71
C GLY A 81 -5.93 -18.96 1.56
N GLU A 82 -6.55 -19.38 2.66
CA GLU A 82 -7.53 -20.47 2.66
C GLU A 82 -8.77 -20.10 1.84
N LEU A 83 -9.35 -21.11 1.17
CA LEU A 83 -10.56 -20.92 0.39
C LEU A 83 -11.74 -20.56 1.31
N GLY A 84 -12.47 -19.50 0.99
CA GLY A 84 -13.59 -19.01 1.80
C GLY A 84 -13.19 -18.12 2.97
N ALA A 85 -11.90 -17.86 3.18
CA ALA A 85 -11.45 -16.89 4.18
C ALA A 85 -11.92 -15.47 3.84
N ALA A 86 -12.24 -14.68 4.87
CA ALA A 86 -12.59 -13.28 4.71
C ALA A 86 -11.45 -12.50 4.01
N PRO A 87 -11.79 -11.45 3.24
CA PRO A 87 -10.77 -10.56 2.67
C PRO A 87 -10.00 -9.85 3.79
N GLY A 88 -8.76 -9.46 3.52
CA GLY A 88 -8.08 -8.48 4.36
C GLY A 88 -8.68 -7.09 4.18
N GLU A 89 -8.41 -6.20 5.12
CA GLU A 89 -8.90 -4.83 5.11
C GLU A 89 -7.75 -3.86 5.36
N LEU A 90 -7.73 -2.73 4.65
CA LEU A 90 -6.89 -1.59 4.99
C LEU A 90 -7.42 -0.92 6.27
N ALA A 91 -6.60 -0.07 6.89
CA ALA A 91 -6.95 0.66 8.12
C ALA A 91 -8.29 1.43 8.07
N ASN A 92 -8.75 1.80 6.88
CA ASN A 92 -10.01 2.50 6.64
C ASN A 92 -11.19 1.56 6.30
N GLY A 93 -11.02 0.24 6.48
CA GLY A 93 -12.03 -0.78 6.17
C GLY A 93 -12.14 -1.16 4.70
N THR A 94 -11.28 -0.63 3.81
CA THR A 94 -11.34 -1.00 2.38
C THR A 94 -10.84 -2.44 2.19
N PRO A 95 -11.65 -3.33 1.58
CA PRO A 95 -11.25 -4.73 1.41
C PRO A 95 -10.15 -4.87 0.35
N ILE A 96 -9.21 -5.78 0.60
CA ILE A 96 -8.13 -6.18 -0.29
C ILE A 96 -8.08 -7.71 -0.39
N SER A 97 -7.60 -8.22 -1.52
CA SER A 97 -7.52 -9.67 -1.74
C SER A 97 -6.50 -10.31 -0.80
N ASN A 98 -6.74 -11.58 -0.40
CA ASN A 98 -5.81 -12.34 0.44
C ASN A 98 -4.43 -12.51 -0.24
N LYS A 99 -4.38 -12.53 -1.58
CA LYS A 99 -3.11 -12.47 -2.33
C LYS A 99 -2.36 -11.14 -2.14
N THR A 100 -3.09 -10.03 -2.03
CA THR A 100 -2.49 -8.72 -1.71
C THR A 100 -1.98 -8.69 -0.28
N VAL A 101 -2.74 -9.23 0.67
CA VAL A 101 -2.34 -9.38 2.07
C VAL A 101 -1.03 -10.18 2.18
N GLN A 102 -0.95 -11.34 1.54
CA GLN A 102 0.25 -12.20 1.51
C GLN A 102 1.46 -11.45 0.96
N ARG A 103 1.29 -10.73 -0.16
CA ARG A 103 2.37 -9.92 -0.75
C ARG A 103 2.85 -8.82 0.19
N LEU A 104 1.93 -8.16 0.91
CA LEU A 104 2.29 -7.13 1.89
C LEU A 104 2.97 -7.73 3.12
N ALA A 105 2.54 -8.92 3.55
CA ALA A 105 3.10 -9.59 4.72
C ALA A 105 4.60 -9.89 4.57
N CYS A 106 5.11 -10.13 3.35
CA CYS A 106 6.52 -10.42 3.09
C CYS A 106 7.49 -9.37 3.65
N ASP A 107 7.11 -8.09 3.63
CA ASP A 107 7.97 -6.96 4.04
C ASP A 107 7.40 -6.18 5.23
N SER A 108 6.42 -6.74 5.93
CA SER A 108 5.71 -6.08 7.03
C SER A 108 6.17 -6.57 8.41
N LEU A 109 5.88 -5.75 9.43
CA LEU A 109 5.87 -6.22 10.82
C LEU A 109 4.46 -6.68 11.18
N MET A 110 4.32 -7.94 11.57
CA MET A 110 3.05 -8.54 11.92
C MET A 110 2.85 -8.54 13.44
N HIS A 111 1.66 -8.13 13.87
CA HIS A 111 1.22 -8.24 15.26
C HIS A 111 0.00 -9.13 15.32
N ARG A 112 0.02 -10.13 16.21
CA ARG A 112 -1.17 -10.92 16.50
C ARG A 112 -2.08 -10.11 17.41
N VAL A 113 -3.36 -10.00 17.07
CA VAL A 113 -4.38 -9.41 17.95
C VAL A 113 -5.43 -10.47 18.24
N LEU A 114 -5.62 -10.81 19.51
CA LEU A 114 -6.71 -11.68 19.95
C LEU A 114 -7.88 -10.81 20.39
N LYS A 115 -9.09 -11.13 19.92
CA LYS A 115 -10.32 -10.43 20.25
C LYS A 115 -11.35 -11.37 20.89
N ALA A 116 -12.10 -10.89 21.86
CA ALA A 116 -13.30 -11.53 22.41
C ALA A 116 -14.42 -10.49 22.43
N ASP A 117 -15.59 -10.81 21.88
CA ASP A 117 -16.75 -9.90 21.78
C ASP A 117 -16.39 -8.50 21.24
N SER A 118 -15.55 -8.46 20.20
CA SER A 118 -15.01 -7.22 19.57
C SER A 118 -14.06 -6.39 20.45
N LEU A 119 -13.73 -6.84 21.67
CA LEU A 119 -12.73 -6.25 22.55
C LEU A 119 -11.36 -6.89 22.32
N VAL A 120 -10.31 -6.08 22.31
CA VAL A 120 -8.93 -6.57 22.23
C VAL A 120 -8.52 -7.16 23.58
N VAL A 121 -8.15 -8.44 23.57
CA VAL A 121 -7.77 -9.21 24.76
C VAL A 121 -6.25 -9.33 24.89
N ASP A 122 -5.56 -9.55 23.76
CA ASP A 122 -4.10 -9.67 23.70
C ASP A 122 -3.58 -9.01 22.42
N VAL A 123 -2.43 -8.34 22.54
CA VAL A 123 -1.64 -7.86 21.41
C VAL A 123 -0.26 -8.47 21.53
N GLY A 124 0.01 -9.45 20.67
CA GLY A 124 1.29 -10.13 20.59
C GLY A 124 2.42 -9.21 20.09
N ARG A 125 3.65 -9.68 20.27
CA ARG A 125 4.84 -8.95 19.81
C ARG A 125 4.97 -8.97 18.30
N ALA A 126 5.54 -7.89 17.76
CA ALA A 126 5.92 -7.79 16.35
C ALA A 126 6.81 -8.97 15.93
N HIS A 127 6.43 -9.66 14.86
CA HIS A 127 7.26 -10.64 14.16
C HIS A 127 7.41 -10.24 12.70
N ARG A 128 8.53 -10.66 12.10
CA ARG A 128 8.79 -10.56 10.67
C ARG A 128 8.75 -11.96 10.08
#